data_AF-A0A9D1FVN2-F1
#
_entry.id   AF-A0A9D1FVN2-F1
#
_cell.length_a   1.000
_cell.length_b   1.000
_cell.length_c   1.000
_cell.angle_alpha   90.00
_cell.angle_beta   90.00
_cell.angle_gamma   90.00
#
_symmetry.space_group_name_H-M   'P 1'
#
loop_
_entity.id
_entity.type
_entity.pdbx_description
1 polymer ?
#
loop_
_entity_poly.entity_id
_entity_poly.type
_entity_poly.pdbx_seq_one_letter_code
_entity_poly.pdbx_strand_id
1 'polypeptide(L)'
;MKFSSSFKVGLLTLLSLILLVGVVLKVKGRALTSAKRIEINFKDVNGMRTGSGVQMMGLKVGQVEQITPVIDSENSYVKVKFVITEPNIEIPKASVFSIQQSGLIGELFLEITPPKTRTIYIPMENKNVLYKDDAVQMKLDEEFYDVGKIKNIEVVSSEVVPFNMRES
;
A
#
# COMPACT_ATOMS: atom_id res chain seq x y z
N MET A 1 -21.48 -51.42 -11.57
CA MET A 1 -21.73 -51.57 -10.12
C MET A 1 -22.95 -50.74 -9.75
N LYS A 2 -23.99 -51.32 -9.12
CA LYS A 2 -25.17 -50.56 -8.67
C LYS A 2 -24.85 -49.95 -7.30
N PHE A 3 -24.68 -48.64 -7.25
CA PHE A 3 -24.47 -47.93 -5.97
C PHE A 3 -25.73 -48.00 -5.10
N SER A 4 -25.57 -48.37 -3.83
CA SER A 4 -26.67 -48.39 -2.86
C SER A 4 -27.18 -46.97 -2.61
N SER A 5 -28.46 -46.83 -2.26
CA SER A 5 -29.06 -45.52 -1.96
C SER A 5 -28.30 -44.78 -0.85
N SER A 6 -27.80 -45.49 0.16
CA SER A 6 -26.99 -44.92 1.23
C SER A 6 -25.66 -44.35 0.75
N PHE A 7 -25.01 -44.99 -0.24
CA PHE A 7 -23.77 -44.47 -0.82
C PHE A 7 -24.00 -43.17 -1.60
N LYS A 8 -25.13 -43.06 -2.31
CA LYS A 8 -25.50 -41.82 -3.04
C LYS A 8 -25.73 -40.65 -2.09
N VAL A 9 -26.42 -40.90 -0.97
CA VAL A 9 -26.66 -39.87 0.05
C VAL A 9 -25.35 -39.43 0.70
N GLY A 10 -24.46 -40.38 1.04
CA GLY A 10 -23.14 -40.07 1.59
C GLY A 10 -22.26 -39.26 0.64
N LEU A 11 -22.31 -39.54 -0.67
CA LEU A 11 -21.58 -38.77 -1.67
C LEU A 11 -22.14 -37.34 -1.81
N LEU A 12 -23.47 -37.20 -1.78
CA LEU A 12 -24.14 -35.90 -1.84
C LEU A 12 -23.79 -35.03 -0.63
N THR A 13 -23.82 -35.60 0.58
CA THR A 13 -23.47 -34.87 1.80
C THR A 13 -22.00 -34.45 1.78
N LEU A 14 -21.08 -35.32 1.35
CA LEU A 14 -19.66 -34.97 1.24
C LEU A 14 -19.42 -33.83 0.23
N LEU A 15 -20.05 -33.88 -0.95
CA LEU A 15 -19.98 -32.81 -1.95
C LEU A 15 -20.52 -31.48 -1.40
N SER A 16 -21.65 -31.52 -0.69
CA SER A 16 -22.25 -30.33 -0.07
C SER A 16 -21.32 -29.70 0.98
N LEU A 17 -20.62 -30.53 1.76
CA LEU A 17 -19.67 -30.06 2.77
C LEU A 17 -18.44 -29.42 2.13
N ILE A 18 -17.89 -30.04 1.08
CA ILE A 18 -16.76 -29.48 0.32
C ILE A 18 -17.15 -28.13 -0.30
N LEU A 19 -18.33 -28.04 -0.90
CA LEU A 19 -18.83 -26.80 -1.49
C LEU A 19 -19.01 -25.71 -0.42
N LEU A 20 -19.59 -26.06 0.74
CA LEU A 20 -19.76 -25.13 1.85
C LEU A 20 -18.42 -24.60 2.36
N VAL A 21 -17.44 -25.48 2.58
CA VAL A 21 -16.08 -25.09 2.98
C VAL A 21 -15.45 -24.18 1.94
N GLY A 22 -15.58 -24.50 0.64
CA GLY A 22 -15.08 -23.68 -0.46
C GLY A 22 -15.67 -22.26 -0.46
N VAL A 23 -16.98 -22.13 -0.28
CA VAL A 23 -17.66 -20.82 -0.21
C VAL A 23 -17.19 -20.02 1.01
N VAL A 24 -17.08 -20.65 2.19
CA VAL A 24 -16.62 -19.98 3.41
C VAL A 24 -15.19 -19.45 3.25
N LEU A 25 -14.30 -20.23 2.64
CA LEU A 25 -12.93 -19.81 2.38
C LEU A 25 -12.87 -18.63 1.39
N LYS A 26 -13.70 -18.66 0.34
CA LYS A 26 -13.80 -17.56 -0.63
C LYS A 26 -14.29 -16.26 0.02
N VAL A 27 -15.33 -16.33 0.86
CA VAL A 27 -15.92 -15.16 1.53
C VAL A 27 -14.95 -14.53 2.54
N LYS A 28 -14.15 -15.34 3.23
CA LYS A 28 -13.14 -14.83 4.19
C LYS A 28 -11.95 -14.13 3.54
N GLY A 29 -11.89 -14.00 2.21
CA GLY A 29 -10.79 -13.34 1.52
C GLY A 29 -9.45 -14.07 1.64
N ARG A 30 -9.45 -15.34 2.10
CA ARG A 30 -8.25 -16.20 2.06
C ARG A 30 -8.06 -16.68 0.63
N ALA A 31 -7.67 -15.76 -0.25
CA ALA A 31 -7.15 -16.13 -1.56
C ALA A 31 -5.87 -16.95 -1.31
N LEU A 32 -5.89 -18.22 -1.69
CA LEU A 32 -4.72 -19.13 -1.69
C LEU A 32 -3.68 -18.73 -2.75
N THR A 33 -3.67 -17.47 -3.15
CA THR A 33 -2.85 -16.91 -4.22
C THR A 33 -1.56 -16.35 -3.60
N SER A 34 -0.45 -16.38 -4.35
CA SER A 34 0.85 -15.77 -4.02
C SER A 34 0.78 -14.23 -4.04
N ALA A 35 -0.19 -13.68 -3.33
CA ALA A 35 -0.44 -12.27 -3.24
C ALA A 35 0.62 -11.60 -2.36
N LYS A 36 1.12 -10.44 -2.80
CA LYS A 36 2.21 -9.71 -2.13
C LYS A 36 1.70 -9.18 -0.79
N ARG A 37 2.27 -9.70 0.31
CA ARG A 37 1.99 -9.25 1.67
C ARG A 37 2.99 -8.18 2.06
N ILE A 38 2.48 -7.08 2.58
CA ILE A 38 3.26 -5.90 2.96
C ILE A 38 2.87 -5.52 4.38
N GLU A 39 3.86 -5.05 5.12
CA GLU A 39 3.71 -4.60 6.50
C GLU A 39 4.13 -3.14 6.59
N ILE A 40 3.32 -2.35 7.29
CA ILE A 40 3.57 -0.93 7.55
C ILE A 40 3.22 -0.60 9.00
N ASN A 41 3.88 0.41 9.54
CA ASN A 41 3.70 0.86 10.91
C ASN A 41 2.99 2.21 10.93
N PHE A 42 1.92 2.31 11.71
CA PHE A 42 1.23 3.57 12.00
C PHE A 42 1.33 3.89 13.48
N LYS A 43 1.27 5.19 13.82
CA LYS A 43 1.14 5.60 15.22
C LYS A 43 -0.25 5.26 15.79
N ASP A 44 -1.29 5.46 14.98
CA ASP A 44 -2.68 5.16 15.29
C ASP A 44 -3.39 4.73 14.00
N VAL A 45 -4.36 3.82 14.12
CA VAL A 45 -5.21 3.35 13.03
C VAL A 45 -6.65 3.87 13.09
N ASN A 46 -6.98 4.71 14.06
CA ASN A 46 -8.26 5.40 14.21
C ASN A 46 -9.50 4.48 14.17
N GLY A 47 -9.37 3.21 14.56
CA GLY A 47 -10.46 2.24 14.52
C GLY A 47 -10.65 1.50 13.19
N MET A 48 -9.70 1.60 12.26
CA MET A 48 -9.62 0.70 11.10
C MET A 48 -9.56 -0.76 11.57
N ARG A 49 -10.24 -1.66 10.85
CA ARG A 49 -10.39 -3.06 11.28
C ARG A 49 -9.77 -4.03 10.28
N THR A 50 -9.43 -5.21 10.75
CA THR A 50 -9.11 -6.35 9.88
C THR A 50 -10.24 -6.55 8.87
N GLY A 51 -9.87 -6.71 7.60
CA GLY A 51 -10.82 -6.82 6.50
C GLY A 51 -11.13 -5.48 5.80
N SER A 52 -10.70 -4.34 6.35
CA SER A 52 -10.77 -3.04 5.67
C SER A 52 -10.13 -3.11 4.29
N GLY A 53 -10.69 -2.38 3.33
CA GLY A 53 -10.17 -2.30 1.98
C GLY A 53 -8.79 -1.64 1.93
N VAL A 54 -7.97 -2.06 0.97
CA VAL A 54 -6.78 -1.33 0.54
C VAL A 54 -7.10 -0.72 -0.82
N GLN A 55 -6.96 0.59 -0.92
CA GLN A 55 -7.27 1.35 -2.12
C GLN A 55 -6.04 2.06 -2.66
N MET A 56 -6.02 2.26 -3.97
CA MET A 56 -5.03 3.07 -4.66
C MET A 56 -5.73 3.85 -5.76
N MET A 57 -5.65 5.18 -5.72
CA MET A 57 -6.33 6.05 -6.70
C MET A 57 -7.85 5.80 -6.74
N GLY A 58 -8.45 5.48 -5.59
CA GLY A 58 -9.89 5.18 -5.46
C GLY A 58 -10.32 3.79 -5.94
N LEU A 59 -9.38 2.94 -6.39
CA LEU A 59 -9.66 1.55 -6.74
C LEU A 59 -9.29 0.61 -5.61
N LYS A 60 -10.17 -0.32 -5.24
CA LYS A 60 -9.85 -1.38 -4.29
C LYS A 60 -8.86 -2.36 -4.92
N VAL A 61 -7.66 -2.42 -4.38
CA VAL A 61 -6.55 -3.26 -4.88
C VAL A 61 -6.17 -4.39 -3.91
N GLY A 62 -6.74 -4.39 -2.71
CA GLY A 62 -6.38 -5.35 -1.68
C GLY A 62 -7.22 -5.29 -0.41
N GLN A 63 -6.70 -5.92 0.64
CA GLN A 63 -7.36 -6.03 1.93
C GLN A 63 -6.36 -6.06 3.09
N VAL A 64 -6.73 -5.46 4.22
CA VAL A 64 -5.97 -5.57 5.46
C VAL A 64 -6.19 -6.95 6.08
N GLU A 65 -5.11 -7.73 6.24
CA GLU A 65 -5.15 -9.08 6.80
C GLU A 65 -5.03 -9.09 8.33
N GLN A 66 -4.28 -8.14 8.92
CA GLN A 66 -4.02 -8.11 10.35
C GLN A 66 -3.63 -6.71 10.82
N ILE A 67 -4.09 -6.36 12.02
CA ILE A 67 -3.71 -5.15 12.76
C ILE A 67 -3.25 -5.60 14.15
N THR A 68 -2.05 -5.19 14.57
CA THR A 68 -1.48 -5.63 15.85
C THR A 68 -0.79 -4.45 16.54
N PRO A 69 -1.20 -4.06 17.76
CA PRO A 69 -0.47 -3.08 18.53
C PRO A 69 0.86 -3.69 19.00
N VAL A 70 1.94 -2.94 18.81
CA VAL A 70 3.27 -3.25 19.34
C VAL A 70 3.56 -2.19 20.41
N ILE A 71 3.60 -2.65 21.67
CA ILE A 71 3.84 -1.79 22.82
C ILE A 71 5.31 -1.93 23.18
N ASP A 72 6.03 -0.83 23.09
CA ASP A 72 7.43 -0.70 23.47
C ASP A 72 7.59 0.51 24.40
N SER A 73 8.56 0.47 25.31
CA SER A 73 8.80 1.51 26.30
C SER A 73 9.22 2.85 25.69
N GLU A 74 9.82 2.81 24.50
CA GLU A 74 10.31 4.02 23.83
C GLU A 74 9.45 4.42 22.63
N ASN A 75 8.98 3.47 21.82
CA ASN A 75 8.19 3.74 20.61
C ASN A 75 7.10 2.69 20.37
N SER A 76 5.92 2.94 20.94
CA SER A 76 4.73 2.12 20.64
C SER A 76 4.12 2.49 19.29
N TYR A 77 3.70 1.49 18.51
CA TYR A 77 3.10 1.67 17.18
C TYR A 77 2.08 0.55 16.88
N VAL A 78 1.31 0.72 15.81
CA VAL A 78 0.39 -0.27 15.28
C VAL A 78 0.94 -0.83 13.98
N LYS A 79 1.21 -2.12 13.99
CA LYS A 79 1.64 -2.89 12.83
C LYS A 79 0.41 -3.30 12.01
N VAL A 80 0.39 -2.90 10.74
CA VAL A 80 -0.69 -3.21 9.80
C VAL A 80 -0.12 -4.07 8.69
N LYS A 81 -0.66 -5.27 8.54
CA LYS A 81 -0.33 -6.21 7.47
C LYS A 81 -1.49 -6.28 6.49
N PHE A 82 -1.18 -6.09 5.21
CA PHE A 82 -2.17 -6.11 4.14
C PHE A 82 -1.63 -6.86 2.93
N VAL A 83 -2.56 -7.20 2.03
CA VAL A 83 -2.28 -7.96 0.84
C VAL A 83 -2.84 -7.26 -0.39
N ILE A 84 -2.06 -7.21 -1.46
CA ILE A 84 -2.53 -6.77 -2.78
C ILE A 84 -3.10 -7.98 -3.51
N THR A 85 -4.42 -7.97 -3.76
CA THR A 85 -5.14 -9.08 -4.39
C THR A 85 -5.22 -8.94 -5.90
N GLU A 86 -5.14 -7.71 -6.41
CA GLU A 86 -5.28 -7.48 -7.84
C GLU A 86 -3.99 -7.81 -8.62
N PRO A 87 -4.09 -8.63 -9.69
CA PRO A 87 -2.94 -8.97 -10.50
C PRO A 87 -2.44 -7.73 -11.26
N ASN A 88 -1.11 -7.60 -11.38
CA ASN A 88 -0.42 -6.49 -12.06
C ASN A 88 -0.49 -5.13 -11.36
N ILE A 89 -0.93 -5.08 -10.10
CA ILE A 89 -0.79 -3.88 -9.28
C ILE A 89 0.53 -3.92 -8.51
N GLU A 90 1.43 -3.01 -8.87
CA GLU A 90 2.65 -2.74 -8.11
C GLU A 90 2.54 -1.40 -7.39
N ILE A 91 3.05 -1.35 -6.16
CA ILE A 91 3.14 -0.11 -5.39
C ILE A 91 4.47 0.56 -5.76
N PRO A 92 4.46 1.77 -6.36
CA PRO A 92 5.69 2.49 -6.64
C PRO A 92 6.46 2.82 -5.36
N LYS A 93 7.79 2.89 -5.47
CA LYS A 93 8.62 3.42 -4.38
C LYS A 93 8.23 4.86 -4.05
N ALA A 94 8.44 5.27 -2.80
CA ALA A 94 8.00 6.56 -2.26
C ALA A 94 6.48 6.82 -2.34
N SER A 95 5.66 5.76 -2.45
CA SER A 95 4.22 5.88 -2.21
C SER A 95 3.95 6.19 -0.74
N VAL A 96 2.91 6.99 -0.49
CA VAL A 96 2.48 7.36 0.85
C VAL A 96 1.28 6.51 1.23
N PHE A 97 1.30 5.94 2.44
CA PHE A 97 0.19 5.21 3.00
C PHE A 97 -0.57 6.10 3.98
N SER A 98 -1.89 6.15 3.87
CA SER A 98 -2.74 6.90 4.78
C SER A 98 -3.99 6.12 5.10
N ILE A 99 -4.58 6.39 6.26
CA ILE A 99 -5.88 5.81 6.63
C ILE A 99 -6.92 6.87 6.32
N GLN A 100 -7.87 6.51 5.46
CA GLN A 100 -8.92 7.41 4.99
C GLN A 100 -10.29 6.82 5.29
N GLN A 101 -11.30 7.69 5.30
CA GLN A 101 -12.68 7.31 5.56
C GLN A 101 -13.52 7.48 4.29
N SER A 102 -14.39 6.51 4.00
CA SER A 102 -15.30 6.59 2.87
C SER A 102 -16.45 7.56 3.17
N GLY A 103 -16.33 8.82 2.76
CA GLY A 103 -17.33 9.85 3.07
C GLY A 103 -17.39 10.18 4.57
N LEU A 104 -18.51 10.73 5.05
CA LEU A 104 -18.62 11.26 6.41
C LEU A 104 -18.78 10.18 7.51
N ILE A 105 -19.46 9.08 7.20
CA ILE A 105 -19.83 8.01 8.17
C ILE A 105 -19.35 6.63 7.70
N GLY A 106 -18.63 6.54 6.58
CA GLY A 106 -18.23 5.26 6.04
C GLY A 106 -17.10 4.59 6.80
N GLU A 107 -16.74 3.41 6.33
CA GLU A 107 -15.64 2.61 6.87
C GLU A 107 -14.28 3.27 6.60
N LEU A 108 -13.32 2.93 7.47
CA LEU A 108 -11.92 3.28 7.29
C LEU A 108 -11.22 2.26 6.40
N PHE A 109 -10.37 2.76 5.51
CA PHE A 109 -9.59 1.97 4.57
C PHE A 109 -8.16 2.49 4.49
N LEU A 110 -7.25 1.62 4.01
CA LEU A 110 -5.87 1.99 3.75
C LEU A 110 -5.75 2.55 2.34
N GLU A 111 -5.41 3.82 2.17
CA GLU A 111 -5.14 4.45 0.88
C GLU A 111 -3.64 4.46 0.59
N ILE A 112 -3.30 4.02 -0.62
CA ILE A 112 -1.97 4.07 -1.21
C ILE A 112 -1.96 5.22 -2.22
N THR A 113 -1.20 6.27 -1.92
CA THR A 113 -1.03 7.41 -2.83
C THR A 113 0.32 7.30 -3.54
N PRO A 114 0.35 7.09 -4.87
CA PRO A 114 1.59 7.10 -5.64
C PRO A 114 2.35 8.44 -5.53
N PRO A 115 3.69 8.42 -5.65
CA PRO A 115 4.48 9.65 -5.61
C PRO A 115 4.12 10.57 -6.79
N LYS A 116 4.14 11.88 -6.54
CA LYS A 116 4.02 12.90 -7.59
C LYS A 116 5.40 13.44 -7.94
N THR A 117 5.61 13.80 -9.20
CA THR A 117 6.80 14.54 -9.61
C THR A 117 6.77 15.91 -8.95
N ARG A 118 7.88 16.30 -8.33
CA ARG A 118 8.03 17.63 -7.69
C ARG A 118 9.18 18.37 -8.36
N THR A 119 8.97 19.67 -8.56
CA THR A 119 10.00 20.59 -9.00
C THR A 119 10.62 21.24 -7.78
N ILE A 120 11.94 21.22 -7.68
CA ILE A 120 12.70 21.90 -6.62
C ILE A 120 13.63 22.93 -7.27
N TYR A 121 13.84 24.05 -6.59
CA TYR A 121 14.81 25.06 -6.99
C TYR A 121 16.02 24.92 -6.08
N ILE A 122 17.21 24.88 -6.68
CA ILE A 122 18.48 24.75 -5.96
C ILE A 122 19.32 25.97 -6.35
N PRO A 123 19.80 26.77 -5.37
CA PRO A 123 20.65 27.91 -5.68
C PRO A 123 21.94 27.44 -6.34
N MET A 124 22.32 28.08 -7.44
CA MET A 124 23.56 27.78 -8.15
C MET A 124 24.73 28.50 -7.49
N GLU A 125 25.37 27.85 -6.52
CA GLU A 125 26.62 28.36 -5.95
C GLU A 125 27.84 28.05 -6.83
N ASN A 126 27.83 26.94 -7.58
CA ASN A 126 28.89 26.52 -8.51
C ASN A 126 28.31 25.84 -9.76
N LYS A 127 29.14 25.57 -10.80
CA LYS A 127 28.70 24.85 -12.02
C LYS A 127 28.11 23.48 -11.64
N ASN A 128 26.82 23.28 -11.88
CA ASN A 128 26.04 22.17 -11.33
C ASN A 128 26.42 20.78 -11.89
N VAL A 129 26.32 19.78 -11.01
CA VAL A 129 26.76 18.38 -11.14
C VAL A 129 25.56 17.41 -11.23
N LEU A 130 24.34 17.92 -11.41
CA LEU A 130 23.13 17.11 -11.54
C LEU A 130 22.78 16.90 -13.02
N TYR A 131 22.42 15.67 -13.35
CA TYR A 131 22.04 15.25 -14.68
C TYR A 131 20.65 14.64 -14.69
N LYS A 132 20.01 14.69 -15.87
CA LYS A 132 18.81 13.91 -16.12
C LYS A 132 19.13 12.43 -15.84
N ASP A 133 18.16 11.73 -15.27
CA ASP A 133 18.22 10.33 -14.87
C ASP A 133 19.08 10.00 -13.64
N ASP A 134 19.69 11.01 -12.99
CA ASP A 134 20.33 10.83 -11.68
C ASP A 134 19.33 10.29 -10.66
N ALA A 135 19.80 9.42 -9.79
CA ALA A 135 18.98 8.78 -8.77
C ALA A 135 18.55 9.80 -7.71
N VAL A 136 17.26 9.80 -7.40
CA VAL A 136 16.71 10.52 -6.25
C VAL A 136 16.62 9.53 -5.10
N GLN A 137 17.29 9.86 -4.00
CA GLN A 137 17.37 9.02 -2.81
C GLN A 137 16.58 9.63 -1.65
N MET A 138 15.91 8.76 -0.89
CA MET A 138 15.37 9.11 0.43
C MET A 138 16.26 8.48 1.50
N LYS A 139 16.67 9.28 2.49
CA LYS A 139 17.31 8.76 3.69
C LYS A 139 16.23 8.29 4.66
N LEU A 140 16.24 7.01 4.99
CA LEU A 140 15.39 6.38 5.98
C LEU A 140 16.31 5.83 7.06
N ASP A 141 16.15 6.36 8.27
CA ASP A 141 17.06 6.15 9.39
C ASP A 141 18.51 6.51 9.00
N GLU A 142 19.38 5.52 8.82
CA GLU A 142 20.78 5.72 8.45
C GLU A 142 21.10 5.32 7.02
N GLU A 143 20.13 4.81 6.26
CA GLU A 143 20.33 4.27 4.91
C GLU A 143 19.67 5.11 3.83
N PHE A 144 20.28 5.15 2.64
CA PHE A 144 19.74 5.82 1.45
C PHE A 144 19.10 4.81 0.51
N TYR A 145 17.87 5.12 0.10
CA TYR A 145 17.09 4.29 -0.80
C TYR A 145 16.76 5.03 -2.09
N ASP A 146 17.07 4.43 -3.23
CA ASP A 146 16.67 4.95 -4.53
C ASP A 146 15.15 4.87 -4.68
N VAL A 147 14.51 6.04 -4.78
CA VAL A 147 13.04 6.17 -4.87
C VAL A 147 12.57 6.75 -6.20
N GLY A 148 13.48 7.31 -7.01
CA GLY A 148 13.12 7.91 -8.29
C GLY A 148 14.32 8.36 -9.09
N LYS A 149 14.05 9.11 -10.15
CA LYS A 149 15.06 9.70 -11.02
C LYS A 149 14.72 11.14 -11.37
N ILE A 150 15.73 11.97 -11.58
CA ILE A 150 15.55 13.33 -12.08
C ILE A 150 15.00 13.27 -13.51
N LYS A 151 13.83 13.89 -13.74
CA LYS A 151 13.16 13.87 -15.04
C LYS A 151 13.65 14.96 -15.99
N ASN A 152 13.86 16.16 -15.47
CA ASN A 152 14.31 17.33 -16.22
C ASN A 152 15.13 18.25 -15.31
N ILE A 153 16.05 19.00 -15.93
CA ILE A 153 16.86 20.03 -15.27
C ILE A 153 16.86 21.24 -16.19
N GLU A 154 16.60 22.40 -15.61
CA GLU A 154 16.63 23.68 -16.33
C GLU A 154 17.26 24.73 -15.44
N VAL A 155 18.20 25.50 -16.01
CA VAL A 155 18.79 26.65 -15.33
C VAL A 155 17.90 27.84 -15.63
N VAL A 156 17.35 28.43 -14.57
CA VAL A 156 16.43 29.56 -14.66
C VAL A 156 16.97 30.76 -13.87
N SER A 157 16.60 31.97 -14.30
CA SER A 157 16.92 33.20 -13.55
C SER A 157 16.24 33.18 -12.17
N SER A 158 16.90 33.75 -11.16
CA SER A 158 16.29 33.91 -9.82
C SER A 158 14.99 34.72 -9.84
N GLU A 159 14.79 35.55 -10.86
CA GLU A 159 13.61 36.39 -11.07
C GLU A 159 12.34 35.59 -11.41
N VAL A 160 12.46 34.38 -11.96
CA VAL A 160 11.30 33.53 -12.30
C VAL A 160 10.95 32.54 -11.20
N VAL A 161 11.81 32.39 -10.19
CA VAL A 161 11.55 31.53 -9.02
C VAL A 161 10.41 32.15 -8.19
N PRO A 162 9.42 31.37 -7.71
CA PRO A 162 8.39 31.86 -6.81
C PRO A 162 8.97 32.59 -5.60
N PHE A 163 8.37 33.71 -5.17
CA PHE A 163 8.92 34.58 -4.13
C PHE A 163 9.24 33.82 -2.82
N ASN A 164 8.40 32.87 -2.44
CA ASN A 164 8.56 32.02 -1.26
C ASN A 164 9.75 31.03 -1.34
N MET A 165 10.42 30.91 -2.49
CA MET A 165 11.55 30.00 -2.72
C MET A 165 12.85 30.77 -3.02
N ARG A 166 12.85 32.11 -2.96
CA ARG A 166 14.03 32.95 -3.27
C ARG A 166 14.96 33.17 -2.07
N GLU A 167 14.48 32.96 -0.85
CA GLU A 167 15.19 33.32 0.39
C GLU A 167 15.71 32.10 1.17
N SER A 168 15.80 30.93 0.55
CA SER A 168 16.24 29.69 1.21
C SER A 168 17.59 29.19 0.73
#